data_AF-D5T5H2-F1
#
_entry.id   AF-D5T5H2-F1
#
_cell.length_a   1.000
_cell.length_b   1.000
_cell.length_c   1.000
_cell.angle_alpha   90.00
_cell.angle_beta   90.00
_cell.angle_gamma   90.00
#
_symmetry.space_group_name_H-M   'P 1'
#
loop_
_entity.id
_entity.type
_entity.pdbx_description
1 polymer ?
#
loop_
_entity_poly.entity_id
_entity_poly.type
_entity_poly.pdbx_seq_one_letter_code
_entity_poly.pdbx_strand_id
1 'polypeptide(L)'
;MQETSTPHISHWQVFNPFWYAEQFRGWTRLSYALLALGLLIIAYTSFGMGAPINGMTFATFFAAAFGWTTVLGLKEAKPMNGLFGLLSAAIYIYVAWLHKNPADAVLQLTYVILLDIPVLVMPSWVKDTDKHVRFIHETDTRGEKHGKTFWYTVVALVAIVAFAAAYLFETQVLHTPRPISDSLVLGTGLVGAVLTTFRFSESWFAWLLQGLMQIALWGFTVAAGGVLGASALVILVTYLMYFANDVLAIIQSSWFHHKEITAQLSRNNVK
;
A
#
# COMPACT_ATOMS: atom_id res chain seq x y z
N MET A 1 22.69 -17.33 31.42
CA MET A 1 21.81 -17.05 30.27
C MET A 1 22.32 -15.77 29.66
N GLN A 2 22.89 -15.82 28.46
CA GLN A 2 23.39 -14.61 27.78
C GLN A 2 22.18 -13.74 27.44
N GLU A 3 22.13 -12.54 28.03
CA GLU A 3 21.28 -11.45 27.54
C GLU A 3 21.72 -11.17 26.10
N THR A 4 20.92 -11.63 25.14
CA THR A 4 21.04 -11.16 23.76
C THR A 4 20.63 -9.70 23.77
N SER A 5 21.64 -8.82 23.80
CA SER A 5 21.48 -7.38 23.63
C SER A 5 20.56 -7.13 22.44
N THR A 6 19.37 -6.59 22.71
CA THR A 6 18.43 -6.25 21.66
C THR A 6 19.10 -5.17 20.82
N PRO A 7 19.29 -5.35 19.49
CA PRO A 7 19.95 -4.34 18.69
C PRO A 7 19.13 -3.05 18.80
N HIS A 8 19.77 -2.02 19.33
CA HIS A 8 19.18 -0.70 19.49
C HIS A 8 18.97 -0.15 18.07
N ILE A 9 17.74 -0.23 17.58
CA ILE A 9 17.38 0.33 16.28
C ILE A 9 17.44 1.85 16.44
N SER A 10 18.45 2.46 15.84
CA SER A 10 18.53 3.90 15.74
C SER A 10 17.64 4.35 14.57
N HIS A 11 16.97 5.50 14.72
CA HIS A 11 16.18 6.14 13.67
C HIS A 11 16.99 6.41 12.38
N TRP A 12 18.32 6.26 12.43
CA TRP A 12 19.21 6.36 11.28
C TRP A 12 19.21 5.16 10.34
N GLN A 13 18.58 4.03 10.71
CA GLN A 13 18.50 2.84 9.84
C GLN A 13 17.73 3.11 8.54
N VAL A 14 16.76 4.01 8.56
CA VAL A 14 16.00 4.46 7.37
C VAL A 14 16.92 5.13 6.32
N PHE A 15 18.07 5.66 6.74
CA PHE A 15 19.04 6.26 5.83
C PHE A 15 20.15 5.30 5.39
N ASN A 16 20.14 4.05 5.86
CA ASN A 16 21.14 3.05 5.51
C ASN A 16 20.67 2.18 4.33
N PRO A 17 21.28 2.30 3.13
CA PRO A 17 20.88 1.50 1.96
C PRO A 17 21.01 -0.02 2.19
N PHE A 18 21.98 -0.45 3.00
CA PHE A 18 22.18 -1.88 3.30
C PHE A 18 21.02 -2.46 4.11
N TRP A 19 20.35 -1.64 4.94
CA TRP A 19 19.17 -2.08 5.67
C TRP A 19 18.03 -2.46 4.74
N TYR A 20 17.83 -1.72 3.65
CA TYR A 20 16.83 -2.06 2.62
C TYR A 20 17.16 -3.36 1.89
N ALA A 21 18.45 -3.64 1.65
CA ALA A 21 18.88 -4.92 1.07
C ALA A 21 18.54 -6.11 2.01
N GLU A 22 18.65 -5.92 3.32
CA GLU A 22 18.23 -6.93 4.31
C GLU A 22 16.71 -7.14 4.33
N GLN A 23 15.93 -6.09 4.04
CA GLN A 23 14.47 -6.21 4.00
C GLN A 23 13.96 -7.17 2.92
N PHE A 24 14.74 -7.40 1.85
CA PHE A 24 14.40 -8.39 0.83
C PHE A 24 14.57 -9.83 1.31
N ARG A 25 15.29 -10.06 2.41
CA ARG A 25 15.53 -11.41 2.93
C ARG A 25 14.28 -11.98 3.60
N GLY A 26 14.13 -13.30 3.45
CA GLY A 26 13.05 -14.07 4.09
C GLY A 26 11.70 -13.98 3.38
N TRP A 27 11.63 -13.38 2.19
CA TRP A 27 10.41 -13.40 1.40
C TRP A 27 10.06 -14.82 0.95
N THR A 28 8.77 -15.07 0.78
CA THR A 28 8.31 -16.31 0.14
C THR A 28 8.86 -16.44 -1.28
N ARG A 29 9.13 -17.69 -1.72
CA ARG A 29 9.60 -17.97 -3.10
C ARG A 29 8.66 -17.40 -4.15
N LEU A 30 7.36 -17.44 -3.89
CA LEU A 30 6.36 -16.86 -4.77
C LEU A 30 6.52 -15.35 -4.87
N SER A 31 6.75 -14.62 -3.78
CA SER A 31 6.97 -13.17 -3.83
C SER A 31 8.22 -12.78 -4.62
N TYR A 32 9.31 -13.55 -4.54
CA TYR A 32 10.47 -13.32 -5.42
C TYR A 32 10.15 -13.58 -6.90
N ALA A 33 9.43 -14.67 -7.20
CA ALA A 33 9.02 -14.97 -8.57
C ALA A 33 8.09 -13.89 -9.12
N LEU A 34 7.13 -13.42 -8.32
CA LEU A 34 6.23 -12.33 -8.65
C LEU A 34 6.96 -10.99 -8.81
N LEU A 35 7.97 -10.70 -7.98
CA LEU A 35 8.81 -9.52 -8.15
C LEU A 35 9.48 -9.53 -9.52
N ALA A 36 10.19 -10.61 -9.86
CA ALA A 36 10.88 -10.75 -11.14
C ALA A 36 9.91 -10.69 -12.32
N LEU A 37 8.84 -11.49 -12.29
CA LEU A 37 7.84 -11.54 -13.36
C LEU A 37 7.13 -10.19 -13.54
N GLY A 38 6.74 -9.55 -12.44
CA GLY A 38 6.06 -8.27 -12.49
C GLY A 38 6.96 -7.15 -13.03
N LEU A 39 8.23 -7.11 -12.65
CA LEU A 39 9.19 -6.15 -13.23
C LEU A 39 9.40 -6.40 -14.73
N LEU A 40 9.39 -7.66 -15.18
CA LEU A 40 9.43 -7.97 -16.61
C LEU A 40 8.16 -7.52 -17.34
N ILE A 41 6.98 -7.72 -16.74
CA ILE A 41 5.70 -7.24 -17.30
C ILE A 41 5.72 -5.72 -17.39
N ILE A 42 6.11 -5.01 -16.33
CA ILE A 42 6.20 -3.55 -16.29
C ILE A 42 7.21 -3.02 -17.31
N ALA A 43 8.36 -3.67 -17.45
CA ALA A 43 9.36 -3.32 -18.47
C ALA A 43 8.82 -3.54 -19.88
N TYR A 44 8.16 -4.67 -20.14
CA TYR A 44 7.58 -4.97 -21.44
C TYR A 44 6.45 -4.01 -21.80
N THR A 45 5.55 -3.68 -20.88
CA THR A 45 4.48 -2.72 -21.14
C THR A 45 5.01 -1.30 -21.35
N SER A 46 6.07 -0.92 -20.65
CA SER A 46 6.69 0.40 -20.79
C SER A 46 7.49 0.55 -22.10
N PHE A 47 8.29 -0.45 -22.47
CA PHE A 47 9.28 -0.31 -23.56
C PHE A 47 9.03 -1.24 -24.75
N GLY A 48 8.35 -2.36 -24.56
CA GLY A 48 8.19 -3.44 -25.56
C GLY A 48 6.94 -3.36 -26.43
N MET A 49 5.98 -2.47 -26.10
CA MET A 49 4.72 -2.36 -26.83
C MET A 49 4.75 -1.39 -28.03
N GLY A 50 5.93 -0.89 -28.42
CA GLY A 50 6.11 -0.06 -29.62
C GLY A 50 5.71 1.42 -29.48
N ALA A 51 5.41 1.88 -28.27
CA ALA A 51 5.19 3.31 -28.00
C ALA A 51 6.52 4.10 -28.03
N PRO A 52 6.51 5.40 -28.38
CA PRO A 52 7.72 6.21 -28.33
C PRO A 52 8.32 6.26 -26.92
N ILE A 53 9.62 5.94 -26.83
CA ILE A 53 10.35 6.00 -25.56
C ILE A 53 10.73 7.45 -25.28
N ASN A 54 10.23 7.99 -24.18
CA ASN A 54 10.50 9.36 -23.73
C ASN A 54 10.55 9.44 -22.20
N GLY A 55 10.68 10.66 -21.66
CA GLY A 55 10.75 10.87 -20.21
C GLY A 55 9.54 10.32 -19.44
N MET A 56 8.34 10.34 -20.03
CA MET A 56 7.14 9.76 -19.43
C MET A 56 7.26 8.23 -19.31
N THR A 57 7.83 7.58 -20.32
CA THR A 57 8.06 6.13 -20.30
C THR A 57 8.90 5.72 -19.09
N PHE A 58 10.01 6.43 -18.84
CA PHE A 58 10.86 6.17 -17.69
C PHE A 58 10.17 6.52 -16.37
N ALA A 59 9.49 7.67 -16.29
CA ALA A 59 8.77 8.06 -15.09
C ALA A 59 7.73 6.99 -14.69
N THR A 60 6.88 6.58 -15.63
CA THR A 60 5.85 5.57 -15.35
C THR A 60 6.44 4.20 -15.07
N PHE A 61 7.52 3.80 -15.76
CA PHE A 61 8.24 2.57 -15.46
C PHE A 61 8.74 2.53 -14.01
N PHE A 62 9.43 3.59 -13.55
CA PHE A 62 9.94 3.64 -12.19
C PHE A 62 8.82 3.72 -11.15
N ALA A 63 7.77 4.51 -11.40
CA ALA A 63 6.59 4.55 -10.54
C ALA A 63 5.99 3.15 -10.35
N ALA A 64 5.74 2.45 -11.46
CA ALA A 64 5.19 1.10 -11.44
C ALA A 64 6.11 0.07 -10.76
N ALA A 65 7.41 0.11 -11.06
CA ALA A 65 8.39 -0.81 -10.50
C ALA A 65 8.55 -0.63 -8.98
N PHE A 66 8.63 0.61 -8.51
CA PHE A 66 8.69 0.91 -7.09
C PHE A 66 7.40 0.52 -6.39
N GLY A 67 6.24 0.89 -6.91
CA GLY A 67 4.97 0.52 -6.28
C GLY A 67 4.73 -1.00 -6.30
N TRP A 68 5.19 -1.73 -7.33
CA TRP A 68 5.13 -3.20 -7.33
C TRP A 68 5.98 -3.81 -6.22
N THR A 69 7.18 -3.27 -6.02
CA THR A 69 8.05 -3.65 -4.91
C THR A 69 7.40 -3.34 -3.56
N THR A 70 6.70 -2.20 -3.45
CA THR A 70 5.95 -1.78 -2.26
C THR A 70 4.87 -2.78 -1.87
N VAL A 71 3.98 -3.16 -2.78
CA VAL A 71 2.86 -4.05 -2.45
C VAL A 71 3.31 -5.48 -2.11
N LEU A 72 4.39 -5.95 -2.73
CA LEU A 72 5.02 -7.22 -2.35
C LEU A 72 5.69 -7.14 -0.98
N GLY A 73 6.43 -6.06 -0.71
CA GLY A 73 7.02 -5.82 0.60
C GLY A 73 5.95 -5.71 1.70
N LEU A 74 4.82 -5.09 1.39
CA LEU A 74 3.67 -5.02 2.30
C LEU A 74 3.10 -6.41 2.61
N LYS A 75 2.87 -7.23 1.58
CA LYS A 75 2.42 -8.63 1.74
C LYS A 75 3.37 -9.44 2.61
N GLU A 76 4.67 -9.24 2.48
CA GLU A 76 5.70 -9.91 3.29
C GLU A 76 5.93 -9.24 4.67
N ALA A 77 5.09 -8.27 5.04
CA ALA A 77 5.17 -7.49 6.27
C ALA A 77 6.56 -6.86 6.48
N LYS A 78 7.14 -6.27 5.43
CA LYS A 78 8.44 -5.61 5.47
C LYS A 78 8.32 -4.08 5.41
N PRO A 79 9.04 -3.33 6.26
CA PRO A 79 9.01 -1.87 6.29
C PRO A 79 9.64 -1.20 5.06
N MET A 80 10.31 -1.94 4.17
CA MET A 80 10.78 -1.38 2.90
C MET A 80 9.65 -0.80 2.04
N ASN A 81 8.40 -1.23 2.29
CA ASN A 81 7.23 -0.73 1.56
C ASN A 81 7.15 0.80 1.66
N GLY A 82 7.59 1.41 2.77
CA GLY A 82 7.52 2.85 2.94
C GLY A 82 8.46 3.60 2.00
N LEU A 83 9.72 3.15 1.80
CA LEU A 83 10.64 3.86 0.90
C LEU A 83 10.20 3.74 -0.56
N PHE A 84 9.92 2.51 -1.01
CA PHE A 84 9.47 2.30 -2.39
C PHE A 84 8.10 2.94 -2.63
N GLY A 85 7.24 2.99 -1.61
CA GLY A 85 5.96 3.69 -1.61
C GLY A 85 6.15 5.19 -1.83
N LEU A 86 7.02 5.83 -1.05
CA LEU A 86 7.36 7.25 -1.21
C LEU A 86 7.88 7.58 -2.62
N LEU A 87 8.83 6.77 -3.12
CA LEU A 87 9.41 6.98 -4.44
C LEU A 87 8.37 6.80 -5.55
N SER A 88 7.52 5.77 -5.42
CA SER A 88 6.42 5.49 -6.33
C SER A 88 5.39 6.63 -6.33
N ALA A 89 4.90 7.01 -5.15
CA ALA A 89 3.86 8.02 -4.96
C ALA A 89 4.31 9.39 -5.48
N ALA A 90 5.55 9.80 -5.23
CA ALA A 90 6.08 11.07 -5.74
C ALA A 90 6.00 11.16 -7.28
N ILE A 91 6.29 10.06 -7.97
CA ILE A 91 6.21 10.02 -9.44
C ILE A 91 4.75 9.88 -9.90
N TYR A 92 3.94 9.04 -9.24
CA TYR A 92 2.53 8.89 -9.56
C TYR A 92 1.74 10.18 -9.43
N ILE A 93 2.01 11.00 -8.40
CA ILE A 93 1.40 12.34 -8.26
C ILE A 93 1.64 13.16 -9.53
N TYR A 94 2.88 13.24 -9.99
CA TYR A 94 3.23 13.97 -11.20
C TYR A 94 2.53 13.40 -12.45
N VAL A 95 2.52 12.08 -12.62
CA VAL A 95 1.89 11.43 -13.78
C VAL A 95 0.37 11.62 -13.76
N ALA A 96 -0.27 11.45 -12.60
CA ALA A 96 -1.71 11.62 -12.43
C ALA A 96 -2.17 13.04 -12.76
N TRP A 97 -1.40 14.07 -12.38
CA TRP A 97 -1.66 15.45 -12.78
C TRP A 97 -1.65 15.63 -14.30
N LEU A 98 -0.69 15.03 -15.00
CA LEU A 98 -0.61 15.12 -16.47
C LEU A 98 -1.74 14.38 -17.19
N HIS A 99 -2.28 13.33 -16.57
CA HIS A 99 -3.47 12.61 -17.05
C HIS A 99 -4.79 13.28 -16.65
N LYS A 100 -4.76 14.43 -15.97
CA LYS A 100 -5.95 15.10 -15.42
C LYS A 100 -6.77 14.19 -14.50
N ASN A 101 -6.07 13.34 -13.73
CA ASN A 101 -6.64 12.49 -12.68
C ASN A 101 -6.24 13.03 -11.29
N PRO A 102 -6.79 14.17 -10.83
CA PRO A 102 -6.39 14.78 -9.57
C PRO A 102 -6.75 13.91 -8.35
N ALA A 103 -7.79 13.08 -8.46
CA ALA A 103 -8.18 12.13 -7.41
C ALA A 103 -7.05 11.13 -7.10
N ASP A 104 -6.39 10.59 -8.13
CA ASP A 104 -5.25 9.68 -7.94
C ASP A 104 -4.05 10.44 -7.35
N ALA A 105 -3.76 11.66 -7.81
CA ALA A 105 -2.69 12.46 -7.23
C ALA A 105 -2.89 12.72 -5.71
N VAL A 106 -4.11 13.05 -5.30
CA VAL A 106 -4.47 13.29 -3.90
C VAL A 106 -4.43 11.99 -3.09
N LEU A 107 -4.82 10.87 -3.70
CA LEU A 107 -4.72 9.56 -3.10
C LEU A 107 -3.26 9.19 -2.79
N GLN A 108 -2.35 9.38 -3.75
CA GLN A 108 -0.94 9.10 -3.56
C GLN A 108 -0.34 9.96 -2.45
N LEU A 109 -0.72 11.24 -2.36
CA LEU A 109 -0.34 12.09 -1.25
C LEU A 109 -0.90 11.57 0.09
N THR A 110 -2.11 11.05 0.08
CA THR A 110 -2.73 10.42 1.26
C THR A 110 -1.92 9.19 1.70
N TYR A 111 -1.45 8.36 0.77
CA TYR A 111 -0.55 7.24 1.09
C TYR A 111 0.78 7.70 1.65
N VAL A 112 1.40 8.75 1.10
CA VAL A 112 2.64 9.31 1.65
C VAL A 112 2.47 9.66 3.13
N ILE A 113 1.40 10.36 3.48
CA ILE A 113 1.17 10.89 4.83
C ILE A 113 0.71 9.79 5.79
N LEU A 114 -0.22 8.95 5.36
CA LEU A 114 -0.91 7.99 6.24
C LEU A 114 -0.32 6.60 6.23
N LEU A 115 0.54 6.26 5.26
CA LEU A 115 1.11 4.93 5.09
C LEU A 115 2.64 4.98 5.01
N ASP A 116 3.19 5.60 3.98
CA ASP A 116 4.60 5.41 3.62
C ASP A 116 5.55 6.02 4.67
N ILE A 117 5.32 7.28 5.08
CA ILE A 117 6.09 7.92 6.15
C ILE A 117 5.89 7.15 7.47
N PRO A 118 4.65 6.89 7.93
CA PRO A 118 4.43 6.15 9.16
C PRO A 118 5.12 4.78 9.22
N VAL A 119 5.13 4.01 8.12
CA VAL A 119 5.83 2.71 8.07
C VAL A 119 7.33 2.87 8.31
N LEU A 120 7.96 3.93 7.78
CA LEU A 120 9.40 4.14 7.96
C LEU A 120 9.77 4.59 9.38
N VAL A 121 8.89 5.31 10.07
CA VAL A 121 9.23 5.96 11.35
C VAL A 121 8.67 5.23 12.57
N MET A 122 7.61 4.43 12.44
CA MET A 122 7.00 3.74 13.57
C MET A 122 7.84 2.53 14.02
N PRO A 123 8.25 2.42 15.29
CA PRO A 123 9.03 1.30 15.78
C PRO A 123 8.38 -0.07 15.57
N SER A 124 7.05 -0.14 15.64
CA SER A 124 6.26 -1.36 15.42
C SER A 124 6.20 -1.80 13.95
N TRP A 125 6.58 -0.93 13.02
CA TRP A 125 6.82 -1.30 11.63
C TRP A 125 8.26 -1.66 11.35
N VAL A 126 9.22 -0.98 11.98
CA VAL A 126 10.65 -1.21 11.73
C VAL A 126 11.14 -2.54 12.36
N LYS A 127 10.48 -3.01 13.43
CA LYS A 127 10.85 -4.24 14.14
C LYS A 127 9.71 -5.24 14.22
N ASP A 128 9.98 -6.48 13.80
CA ASP A 128 9.08 -7.64 13.95
C ASP A 128 7.64 -7.31 13.51
N THR A 129 7.48 -6.64 12.37
CA THR A 129 6.18 -6.16 11.87
C THR A 129 5.16 -7.29 11.85
N ASP A 130 5.58 -8.48 11.42
CA ASP A 130 4.81 -9.71 11.33
C ASP A 130 4.16 -10.10 12.67
N LYS A 131 4.84 -9.85 13.80
CA LYS A 131 4.30 -10.11 15.14
C LYS A 131 3.19 -9.13 15.54
N HIS A 132 3.19 -7.94 14.95
CA HIS A 132 2.22 -6.88 15.24
C HIS A 132 1.02 -6.90 14.30
N VAL A 133 1.06 -7.72 13.24
CA VAL A 133 -0.10 -7.92 12.36
C VAL A 133 -1.18 -8.75 13.06
N ARG A 134 -2.43 -8.32 12.92
CA ARG A 134 -3.61 -8.93 13.57
C ARG A 134 -4.93 -8.47 12.98
N PHE A 135 -6.01 -9.15 13.32
CA PHE A 135 -7.35 -8.59 13.14
C PHE A 135 -7.74 -7.66 14.28
N ILE A 136 -8.68 -6.75 14.01
CA ILE A 136 -9.23 -5.84 15.02
C ILE A 136 -9.86 -6.63 16.19
N HIS A 137 -10.57 -7.73 15.91
CA HIS A 137 -11.22 -8.53 16.94
C HIS A 137 -10.23 -9.24 17.89
N GLU A 138 -8.95 -9.34 17.53
CA GLU A 138 -7.89 -9.93 18.36
C GLU A 138 -7.23 -8.92 19.30
N THR A 139 -7.53 -7.64 19.19
CA THR A 139 -6.92 -6.60 20.05
C THR A 139 -7.24 -6.81 21.52
N ASP A 140 -8.47 -7.25 21.85
CA ASP A 140 -8.88 -7.58 23.22
C ASP A 140 -8.08 -8.77 23.77
N THR A 141 -7.93 -9.84 22.97
CA THR A 141 -7.25 -11.07 23.39
C THR A 141 -5.75 -10.86 23.51
N ARG A 142 -5.18 -9.91 22.75
CA ARG A 142 -3.79 -9.48 22.83
C ARG A 142 -3.52 -8.45 23.93
N GLY A 143 -4.53 -8.08 24.72
CA GLY A 143 -4.38 -7.15 25.85
C GLY A 143 -3.91 -5.76 25.44
N GLU A 144 -4.25 -5.32 24.23
CA GLU A 144 -3.84 -4.00 23.75
C GLU A 144 -4.56 -2.87 24.47
N LYS A 145 -3.92 -1.70 24.55
CA LYS A 145 -4.49 -0.50 25.17
C LYS A 145 -5.90 -0.16 24.65
N HIS A 146 -6.13 -0.40 23.36
CA HIS A 146 -7.40 -0.14 22.69
C HIS A 146 -7.95 -1.45 22.13
N GLY A 147 -9.13 -1.83 22.61
CA GLY A 147 -9.83 -3.05 22.21
C GLY A 147 -10.65 -2.93 20.93
N LYS A 148 -11.35 -3.99 20.56
CA LYS A 148 -12.02 -4.11 19.25
C LYS A 148 -13.11 -3.06 19.06
N THR A 149 -13.87 -2.75 20.11
CA THR A 149 -14.96 -1.76 20.05
C THR A 149 -14.42 -0.39 19.66
N PHE A 150 -13.32 0.04 20.29
CA PHE A 150 -12.67 1.31 19.96
C PHE A 150 -12.23 1.33 18.50
N TRP A 151 -11.54 0.28 18.05
CA TRP A 151 -11.00 0.23 16.69
C TRP A 151 -12.08 0.16 15.62
N TYR A 152 -13.15 -0.62 15.80
CA TYR A 152 -14.27 -0.62 14.88
C TYR A 152 -14.97 0.74 14.83
N THR A 153 -15.12 1.44 15.96
CA THR A 153 -15.64 2.81 15.98
C THR A 153 -14.71 3.77 15.23
N VAL A 154 -13.40 3.71 15.46
CA VAL A 154 -12.42 4.56 14.76
C VAL A 154 -12.48 4.31 13.25
N VAL A 155 -12.47 3.04 12.81
CA VAL A 155 -12.53 2.70 11.38
C VAL A 155 -13.84 3.17 10.75
N ALA A 156 -14.98 3.01 11.44
CA ALA A 156 -16.25 3.50 10.94
C ALA A 156 -16.27 5.03 10.80
N LEU A 157 -15.75 5.76 11.81
CA LEU A 157 -15.65 7.22 11.75
C LEU A 157 -14.69 7.67 10.66
N VAL A 158 -13.52 7.02 10.54
CA VAL A 158 -12.55 7.29 9.47
C VAL A 158 -13.18 7.06 8.11
N ALA A 159 -13.93 5.98 7.91
CA ALA A 159 -14.62 5.73 6.65
C ALA A 159 -15.63 6.84 6.34
N ILE A 160 -16.52 7.18 7.28
CA ILE A 160 -17.52 8.23 7.09
C ILE A 160 -16.85 9.58 6.74
N VAL A 161 -15.84 9.97 7.53
CA VAL A 161 -15.12 11.22 7.31
C VAL A 161 -14.35 11.19 6.00
N ALA A 162 -13.71 10.07 5.65
CA ALA A 162 -12.95 9.93 4.40
C ALA A 162 -13.85 10.11 3.18
N PHE A 163 -15.01 9.43 3.12
CA PHE A 163 -15.92 9.56 1.99
C PHE A 163 -16.59 10.93 1.95
N ALA A 164 -17.00 11.49 3.09
CA ALA A 164 -17.60 12.82 3.13
C ALA A 164 -16.61 13.91 2.72
N ALA A 165 -15.39 13.86 3.27
CA ALA A 165 -14.32 14.80 2.93
C ALA A 165 -13.87 14.65 1.48
N ALA A 166 -13.72 13.42 0.98
CA ALA A 166 -13.40 13.17 -0.42
C ALA A 166 -14.48 13.74 -1.34
N TYR A 167 -15.76 13.48 -1.06
CA TYR A 167 -16.87 14.03 -1.87
C TYR A 167 -16.94 15.54 -1.86
N LEU A 168 -16.77 16.17 -0.70
CA LEU A 168 -16.67 17.62 -0.62
C LEU A 168 -15.45 18.16 -1.35
N PHE A 169 -14.31 17.49 -1.26
CA PHE A 169 -13.09 17.91 -1.95
C PHE A 169 -13.23 17.79 -3.48
N GLU A 170 -13.78 16.68 -3.96
CA GLU A 170 -14.05 16.45 -5.38
C GLU A 170 -15.06 17.46 -5.95
N THR A 171 -16.12 17.79 -5.20
CA THR A 171 -17.17 18.70 -5.68
C THR A 171 -16.88 20.18 -5.50
N GLN A 172 -16.19 20.57 -4.42
CA GLN A 172 -15.99 21.97 -4.05
C GLN A 172 -14.59 22.50 -4.39
N VAL A 173 -13.60 21.63 -4.55
CA VAL A 173 -12.21 22.03 -4.81
C VAL A 173 -11.79 21.59 -6.21
N LEU A 174 -11.80 20.28 -6.48
CA LEU A 174 -11.29 19.74 -7.75
C LEU A 174 -12.27 19.90 -8.91
N HIS A 175 -13.57 20.01 -8.63
CA HIS A 175 -14.64 20.07 -9.63
C HIS A 175 -14.53 18.95 -10.66
N THR A 176 -14.25 17.73 -10.20
CA THR A 176 -14.04 16.58 -11.10
C THR A 176 -15.32 16.19 -11.82
N PRO A 177 -15.20 15.65 -13.05
CA PRO A 177 -16.37 15.21 -13.82
C PRO A 177 -17.06 13.97 -13.23
N ARG A 178 -16.41 13.27 -12.28
CA ARG A 178 -16.88 12.00 -11.72
C ARG A 178 -16.77 12.00 -10.18
N PRO A 179 -17.40 12.96 -9.49
CA PRO A 179 -17.15 13.18 -8.06
C PRO A 179 -17.49 11.97 -7.19
N ILE A 180 -18.47 11.15 -7.58
CA ILE A 180 -18.82 9.94 -6.83
C ILE A 180 -17.72 8.88 -6.94
N SER A 181 -17.29 8.50 -8.15
CA SER A 181 -16.27 7.46 -8.32
C SER A 181 -14.93 7.88 -7.76
N ASP A 182 -14.56 9.14 -7.98
CA ASP A 182 -13.26 9.68 -7.57
C ASP A 182 -13.20 9.78 -6.03
N SER A 183 -14.33 10.07 -5.38
CA SER A 183 -14.45 10.00 -3.92
C SER A 183 -14.40 8.58 -3.37
N LEU A 184 -14.91 7.59 -4.11
CA LEU A 184 -14.80 6.18 -3.72
C LEU A 184 -13.34 5.71 -3.77
N VAL A 185 -12.60 6.11 -4.80
CA VAL A 185 -11.15 5.88 -4.90
C VAL A 185 -10.43 6.49 -3.70
N LEU A 186 -10.65 7.76 -3.41
CA LEU A 186 -10.01 8.43 -2.28
C LEU A 186 -10.40 7.82 -0.93
N GLY A 187 -11.70 7.64 -0.69
CA GLY A 187 -12.21 7.18 0.59
C GLY A 187 -11.78 5.74 0.93
N THR A 188 -11.87 4.82 -0.02
CA THR A 188 -11.43 3.43 0.20
C THR A 188 -9.93 3.33 0.41
N GLY A 189 -9.14 4.10 -0.36
CA GLY A 189 -7.70 4.17 -0.17
C GLY A 189 -7.31 4.71 1.21
N LEU A 190 -7.97 5.76 1.69
CA LEU A 190 -7.71 6.32 3.03
C LEU A 190 -7.97 5.28 4.14
N VAL A 191 -9.10 4.57 4.05
CA VAL A 191 -9.43 3.49 5.01
C VAL A 191 -8.38 2.38 4.97
N GLY A 192 -7.98 1.96 3.76
CA GLY A 192 -6.91 0.96 3.58
C GLY A 192 -5.59 1.41 4.18
N ALA A 193 -5.19 2.67 3.97
CA ALA A 193 -3.98 3.24 4.51
C ALA A 193 -3.98 3.25 6.05
N VAL A 194 -5.08 3.70 6.68
CA VAL A 194 -5.21 3.71 8.15
C VAL A 194 -5.15 2.30 8.72
N LEU A 195 -5.94 1.36 8.19
CA LEU A 195 -5.93 -0.03 8.64
C LEU A 195 -4.53 -0.65 8.53
N THR A 196 -3.85 -0.40 7.42
CA THR A 196 -2.51 -0.93 7.18
C THR A 196 -1.51 -0.32 8.13
N THR A 197 -1.53 1.00 8.33
CA THR A 197 -0.64 1.70 9.26
C THR A 197 -0.73 1.14 10.68
N PHE A 198 -1.92 0.75 11.11
CA PHE A 198 -2.12 0.05 12.39
C PHE A 198 -1.95 -1.46 12.32
N ARG A 199 -1.55 -2.03 11.18
CA ARG A 199 -1.28 -3.44 10.90
C ARG A 199 -2.49 -4.35 11.12
N PHE A 200 -3.67 -3.83 10.74
CA PHE A 200 -4.90 -4.61 10.75
C PHE A 200 -5.04 -5.41 9.47
N SER A 201 -5.30 -6.71 9.60
CA SER A 201 -5.52 -7.64 8.50
C SER A 201 -6.74 -7.30 7.66
N GLU A 202 -7.73 -6.60 8.24
CA GLU A 202 -8.88 -6.05 7.52
C GLU A 202 -8.48 -5.09 6.39
N SER A 203 -7.25 -4.53 6.44
CA SER A 203 -6.72 -3.66 5.37
C SER A 203 -6.76 -4.33 3.99
N TRP A 204 -6.54 -5.64 3.88
CA TRP A 204 -6.53 -6.32 2.59
C TRP A 204 -7.89 -6.36 1.90
N PHE A 205 -8.99 -6.30 2.66
CA PHE A 205 -10.31 -6.13 2.06
C PHE A 205 -10.50 -4.71 1.50
N ALA A 206 -9.96 -3.71 2.19
CA ALA A 206 -9.93 -2.34 1.69
C ALA A 206 -9.02 -2.21 0.46
N TRP A 207 -7.87 -2.88 0.44
CA TRP A 207 -6.95 -2.91 -0.71
C TRP A 207 -7.57 -3.62 -1.92
N LEU A 208 -8.29 -4.73 -1.75
CA LEU A 208 -9.03 -5.36 -2.84
C LEU A 208 -10.06 -4.41 -3.46
N LEU A 209 -10.88 -3.78 -2.61
CA LEU A 209 -11.88 -2.82 -3.09
C LEU A 209 -11.21 -1.65 -3.80
N GLN A 210 -10.11 -1.15 -3.23
CA GLN A 210 -9.36 -0.06 -3.82
C GLN A 210 -8.70 -0.45 -5.16
N GLY A 211 -8.15 -1.67 -5.27
CA GLY A 211 -7.62 -2.20 -6.51
C GLY A 211 -8.67 -2.18 -7.62
N LEU A 212 -9.91 -2.59 -7.32
CA LEU A 212 -11.02 -2.51 -8.28
C LEU A 212 -11.34 -1.06 -8.69
N MET A 213 -11.36 -0.12 -7.74
CA MET A 213 -11.62 1.29 -8.04
C MET A 213 -10.52 1.89 -8.91
N GLN A 214 -9.25 1.55 -8.65
CA GLN A 214 -8.11 2.00 -9.43
C GLN A 214 -8.08 1.39 -10.83
N ILE A 215 -8.41 0.10 -10.96
CA ILE A 215 -8.57 -0.55 -12.27
C ILE A 215 -9.66 0.15 -13.08
N ALA A 216 -10.79 0.51 -12.46
CA ALA A 216 -11.84 1.25 -13.14
C ALA A 216 -11.38 2.66 -13.57
N LEU A 217 -10.77 3.44 -12.66
CA LEU A 217 -10.29 4.80 -12.92
C LEU A 217 -9.26 4.83 -14.06
N TRP A 218 -8.24 3.97 -13.99
CA TRP A 218 -7.20 3.90 -15.01
C TRP A 218 -7.68 3.20 -16.28
N GLY A 219 -8.64 2.28 -16.18
CA GLY A 219 -9.34 1.69 -17.31
C GLY A 219 -10.08 2.73 -18.15
N PHE A 220 -10.82 3.64 -17.49
CA PHE A 220 -11.44 4.77 -18.17
C PHE A 220 -10.41 5.74 -18.76
N THR A 221 -9.29 5.94 -18.08
CA THR A 221 -8.20 6.81 -18.57
C THR A 221 -7.58 6.24 -19.85
N VAL A 222 -7.35 4.91 -19.90
CA VAL A 222 -6.89 4.22 -21.11
C VAL A 222 -7.94 4.29 -22.22
N ALA A 223 -9.23 4.06 -21.90
CA ALA A 223 -10.31 4.08 -22.88
C ALA A 223 -10.56 5.48 -23.47
N ALA A 224 -10.36 6.54 -22.67
CA ALA A 224 -10.43 7.92 -23.15
C ALA A 224 -9.33 8.25 -24.18
N GLY A 225 -8.23 7.48 -24.18
CA GLY A 225 -7.12 7.65 -25.10
C GLY A 225 -6.34 8.95 -24.90
N GLY A 226 -5.56 9.33 -25.90
CA GLY A 226 -4.75 10.56 -25.90
C GLY A 226 -3.25 10.30 -25.96
N VAL A 227 -2.48 11.39 -26.00
CA VAL A 227 -1.03 11.38 -26.24
C VAL A 227 -0.26 10.60 -25.17
N LEU A 228 -0.81 10.50 -23.96
CA LEU A 228 -0.19 9.80 -22.83
C LEU A 228 -0.71 8.35 -22.66
N GLY A 229 -1.50 7.82 -23.59
CA GLY A 229 -2.18 6.52 -23.44
C GLY A 229 -1.28 5.34 -23.08
N ALA A 230 -0.05 5.30 -23.59
CA ALA A 230 0.93 4.25 -23.24
C ALA A 230 1.27 4.25 -21.75
N SER A 231 1.44 5.42 -21.13
CA SER A 231 1.69 5.53 -19.69
C SER A 231 0.45 5.13 -18.86
N ALA A 232 -0.75 5.52 -19.27
CA ALA A 232 -1.98 5.08 -18.60
C ALA A 232 -2.13 3.55 -18.63
N LEU A 233 -1.72 2.90 -19.72
CA LEU A 233 -1.74 1.45 -19.84
C LEU A 233 -0.78 0.76 -18.87
N VAL A 234 0.44 1.27 -18.72
CA VAL A 234 1.41 0.74 -17.74
C VAL A 234 0.82 0.81 -16.32
N ILE A 235 0.18 1.92 -15.98
CA ILE A 235 -0.45 2.11 -14.66
C ILE A 235 -1.62 1.14 -14.47
N LEU A 236 -2.49 0.99 -15.47
CA LEU A 236 -3.60 0.04 -15.42
C LEU A 236 -3.11 -1.40 -15.21
N VAL A 237 -2.10 -1.83 -15.97
CA VAL A 237 -1.50 -3.17 -15.82
C VAL A 237 -0.91 -3.34 -14.41
N THR A 238 -0.29 -2.28 -13.88
CA THR A 238 0.26 -2.29 -12.53
C THR A 238 -0.84 -2.46 -11.47
N TYR A 239 -1.97 -1.78 -11.59
CA TYR A 239 -3.10 -1.97 -10.67
C TYR A 239 -3.77 -3.34 -10.79
N LEU A 240 -3.81 -3.94 -11.98
CA LEU A 240 -4.23 -5.33 -12.15
C LEU A 240 -3.30 -6.29 -11.38
N MET A 241 -1.99 -6.04 -11.43
CA MET A 241 -1.01 -6.81 -10.66
C MET A 241 -1.18 -6.60 -9.15
N TYR A 242 -1.45 -5.37 -8.70
CA TYR A 242 -1.68 -5.06 -7.28
C TYR A 242 -2.91 -5.82 -6.77
N PHE A 243 -4.02 -5.75 -7.50
CA PHE A 243 -5.22 -6.49 -7.16
C PHE A 243 -4.98 -8.00 -7.06
N ALA A 244 -4.24 -8.58 -8.02
CA ALA A 244 -3.86 -10.00 -7.96
C ALA A 244 -3.00 -10.32 -6.72
N ASN A 245 -2.07 -9.44 -6.36
CA ASN A 245 -1.26 -9.59 -5.15
C ASN A 245 -2.11 -9.50 -3.87
N ASP A 246 -3.11 -8.63 -3.82
CA ASP A 246 -4.01 -8.48 -2.67
C ASP A 246 -4.82 -9.75 -2.43
N VAL A 247 -5.31 -10.39 -3.50
CA VAL A 247 -5.94 -11.72 -3.42
C VAL A 247 -4.97 -12.74 -2.83
N LEU A 248 -3.73 -12.76 -3.31
CA LEU A 248 -2.71 -13.67 -2.80
C LEU A 248 -2.34 -13.39 -1.35
N ALA A 249 -2.35 -12.13 -0.91
CA ALA A 249 -2.06 -11.76 0.47
C ALA A 249 -3.08 -12.37 1.43
N ILE A 250 -4.37 -12.36 1.06
CA ILE A 250 -5.43 -12.99 1.85
C ILE A 250 -5.22 -14.50 2.00
N ILE A 251 -4.75 -15.15 0.93
CA ILE A 251 -4.63 -16.61 0.89
C ILE A 251 -3.41 -17.12 1.66
N GLN A 252 -2.27 -16.43 1.61
CA GLN A 252 -1.00 -17.04 2.02
C GLN A 252 -0.11 -16.18 2.93
N SER A 253 -0.43 -14.91 3.14
CA SER A 253 0.49 -14.02 3.87
C SER A 253 0.37 -14.21 5.39
N SER A 254 1.41 -13.74 6.10
CA SER A 254 1.41 -13.63 7.55
C SER A 254 0.25 -12.77 8.08
N TRP A 255 -0.34 -11.93 7.24
CA TRP A 255 -1.50 -11.13 7.62
C TRP A 255 -2.74 -11.94 7.95
N PHE A 256 -2.83 -13.21 7.56
CA PHE A 256 -3.97 -14.07 7.87
C PHE A 256 -3.58 -15.30 8.71
N HIS A 257 -2.28 -15.50 8.95
CA HIS A 257 -1.71 -16.68 9.61
C HIS A 257 -0.98 -16.35 10.92
N HIS A 258 -1.56 -15.47 11.74
CA HIS A 258 -0.96 -14.98 13.00
C HIS A 258 -1.65 -15.51 14.27
N LYS A 259 -2.52 -16.52 14.15
CA LYS A 259 -3.26 -17.12 15.27
C LYS A 259 -2.36 -17.62 16.41
N GLU A 260 -1.24 -18.25 16.07
CA GLU A 260 -0.28 -18.76 17.06
C GLU A 260 0.38 -17.62 17.86
N ILE A 261 0.70 -16.51 17.17
CA ILE A 261 1.26 -15.31 17.79
C ILE A 261 0.23 -14.69 18.74
N THR A 262 -1.03 -14.55 18.29
CA THR A 262 -2.15 -14.11 19.15
C THR A 262 -2.25 -14.97 20.42
N ALA A 263 -2.19 -16.30 20.29
CA ALA A 263 -2.27 -17.22 21.42
C ALA A 263 -1.04 -17.22 22.35
N GLN A 264 0.15 -16.85 21.84
CA GLN A 264 1.34 -16.66 22.66
C GLN A 264 1.25 -15.36 23.47
N LEU A 265 0.84 -14.26 22.84
CA LEU A 265 0.70 -12.96 23.50
C LEU A 265 -0.40 -12.98 24.56
N SER A 266 -1.54 -13.62 24.30
CA SER A 266 -2.62 -13.74 25.28
C SER A 266 -2.17 -14.47 26.56
N ARG A 267 -1.36 -15.53 26.43
CA ARG A 267 -0.82 -16.26 27.58
C ARG A 267 0.16 -15.44 28.42
N ASN A 268 0.91 -14.53 27.80
CA ASN A 268 1.86 -13.67 28.50
C ASN A 268 1.19 -12.54 29.29
N ASN A 269 -0.01 -12.12 28.88
CA ASN A 269 -0.78 -11.07 29.56
C ASN A 269 -1.62 -11.58 30.76
N VAL A 270 -1.68 -12.89 30.99
CA VAL A 270 -2.43 -13.53 32.09
C VAL A 270 -1.52 -13.88 33.29
N LYS A 271 -0.24 -13.47 33.25
CA LYS A 271 0.70 -13.55 34.38
C LYS A 271 0.83 -12.20 35.07
#